data_AF-A0A9P7RMP5-F1
#
_entry.id   AF-A0A9P7RMP5-F1
#
_cell.length_a   1.000
_cell.length_b   1.000
_cell.length_c   1.000
_cell.angle_alpha   90.00
_cell.angle_beta   90.00
_cell.angle_gamma   90.00
#
_symmetry.space_group_name_H-M   'P 1'
#
loop_
_entity.id
_entity.type
_entity.pdbx_description
1 polymer ?
#
loop_
_entity_poly.entity_id
_entity_poly.type
_entity_poly.pdbx_seq_one_letter_code
_entity_poly.pdbx_strand_id
1 'polypeptide(L)'
;MDNTLFNADAVKEKISELEEAIPNALQQVFVMETELKAYKNMLSPILKLPTDVLSLIFGLCTDSWHIYEYVPWVSSYTCRRWRDVALSYPFLWNVVRIDANLQTYSLLNSDMLKTWFARSQSLPLSCDVRFRPYPEDLDSDDSGLDEGVDDSMIHDKILDLLLSESQRWLDMSFKMDLYHCLATTTRPFTLLRYLHINVQFSSSHRSLIPRTFNASAFASAPNLVEVSVDVPKPLPVVSLPWHQLKRYYCGSTPEESNFLDLAKLVKIEHLIFTLCKPLVVSPQRQPLHLINLRRLDIFGWGQPIMKTLPFLHLPSLEDLFLHSSDPKISPDIIRLIFDVQEGSS
;
A
#
# COMPACT_ATOMS: atom_id res chain seq x y z
N MET A 1 -23.58 -13.13 -77.51
CA MET A 1 -22.78 -12.95 -76.27
C MET A 1 -23.16 -11.65 -75.52
N ASP A 2 -24.02 -10.85 -76.14
CA ASP A 2 -24.32 -9.46 -75.79
C ASP A 2 -25.14 -9.36 -74.51
N ASN A 3 -26.13 -10.25 -74.33
CA ASN A 3 -26.98 -10.29 -73.14
C ASN A 3 -26.20 -10.56 -71.84
N THR A 4 -25.01 -11.15 -71.92
CA THR A 4 -24.08 -11.31 -70.78
C THR A 4 -23.15 -10.11 -70.57
N LEU A 5 -22.79 -9.34 -71.61
CA LEU A 5 -22.06 -8.07 -71.42
C LEU A 5 -22.98 -6.99 -70.86
N PHE A 6 -24.17 -6.82 -71.43
CA PHE A 6 -25.14 -5.80 -71.00
C PHE A 6 -25.51 -5.93 -69.51
N ASN A 7 -25.65 -7.16 -69.03
CA ASN A 7 -25.87 -7.46 -67.61
C ASN A 7 -24.63 -7.17 -66.74
N ALA A 8 -23.42 -7.43 -67.26
CA ALA A 8 -22.18 -7.12 -66.55
C ALA A 8 -21.93 -5.61 -66.38
N ASP A 9 -22.30 -4.80 -67.38
CA ASP A 9 -22.15 -3.34 -67.30
C ASP A 9 -23.21 -2.71 -66.38
N ALA A 10 -24.46 -3.18 -66.42
CA ALA A 10 -25.51 -2.78 -65.46
C ALA A 10 -25.12 -3.13 -64.00
N VAL A 11 -24.42 -4.25 -63.78
CA VAL A 11 -23.89 -4.61 -62.45
C VAL A 11 -22.76 -3.67 -62.01
N LYS A 12 -21.87 -3.23 -62.92
CA LYS A 12 -20.83 -2.23 -62.60
C LYS A 12 -21.43 -0.87 -62.23
N GLU A 13 -22.45 -0.42 -62.98
CA GLU A 13 -23.18 0.81 -62.68
C GLU A 13 -23.81 0.73 -61.28
N LYS A 14 -24.45 -0.39 -60.94
CA LYS A 14 -25.00 -0.64 -59.60
C LYS A 14 -23.94 -0.68 -58.48
N ILE A 15 -22.75 -1.21 -58.77
CA ILE A 15 -21.62 -1.17 -57.84
C ILE A 15 -21.18 0.29 -57.62
N SER A 16 -21.01 1.08 -58.68
CA SER A 16 -20.58 2.47 -58.57
C SER A 16 -21.59 3.35 -57.80
N GLU A 17 -22.90 3.17 -58.01
CA GLU A 17 -23.93 3.83 -57.20
C GLU A 17 -23.83 3.47 -55.72
N LEU A 18 -23.57 2.20 -55.40
CA LEU A 18 -23.45 1.73 -54.01
C LEU A 18 -22.15 2.22 -53.35
N GLU A 19 -21.04 2.27 -54.10
CA GLU A 19 -19.77 2.81 -53.64
C GLU A 19 -19.84 4.31 -53.32
N GLU A 20 -20.68 5.08 -54.02
CA GLU A 20 -20.96 6.50 -53.69
C GLU A 20 -22.01 6.66 -52.57
N ALA A 21 -22.97 5.74 -52.46
CA ALA A 21 -23.99 5.76 -51.41
C ALA A 21 -23.43 5.39 -50.01
N ILE A 22 -22.47 4.45 -49.94
CA ILE A 22 -21.91 3.95 -48.66
C ILE A 22 -21.27 5.07 -47.81
N PRO A 23 -20.36 5.92 -48.32
CA PRO A 23 -19.80 7.04 -47.55
C PRO A 23 -20.87 8.01 -47.02
N ASN A 24 -21.91 8.29 -47.81
CA ASN A 24 -23.00 9.16 -47.42
C ASN A 24 -23.84 8.53 -46.28
N ALA A 25 -24.15 7.24 -46.36
CA ALA A 25 -24.85 6.52 -45.29
C ALA A 25 -24.02 6.45 -44.00
N LEU A 26 -22.71 6.16 -44.09
CA LEU A 26 -21.80 6.15 -42.94
C LEU A 26 -21.69 7.53 -42.28
N GLN A 27 -21.63 8.60 -43.07
CA GLN A 27 -21.62 9.97 -42.55
C GLN A 27 -22.94 10.34 -41.84
N GLN A 28 -24.09 9.90 -42.35
CA GLN A 28 -25.38 10.09 -41.68
C GLN A 28 -25.46 9.34 -40.35
N VAL A 29 -24.99 8.08 -40.29
CA VAL A 29 -24.90 7.31 -39.04
C VAL A 29 -24.01 8.04 -38.02
N PHE A 30 -22.82 8.50 -38.42
CA PHE A 30 -21.91 9.24 -37.53
C PHE A 30 -22.53 10.53 -36.96
N VAL A 31 -23.29 11.28 -37.78
CA VAL A 31 -24.02 12.48 -37.31
C VAL A 31 -25.10 12.09 -36.30
N MET A 32 -25.94 11.08 -36.60
CA MET A 32 -26.99 10.63 -35.69
C MET A 32 -26.43 10.08 -34.37
N GLU A 33 -25.32 9.33 -34.40
CA GLU A 33 -24.65 8.83 -33.20
C GLU A 33 -24.07 9.96 -32.33
N THR A 34 -23.48 10.99 -32.95
CA THR A 34 -22.91 12.12 -32.22
C THR A 34 -23.98 13.02 -31.61
N GLU A 35 -25.11 13.24 -32.29
CA GLU A 35 -26.29 13.90 -31.71
C GLU A 35 -26.88 13.10 -30.55
N LEU A 36 -27.12 11.79 -30.73
CA LEU A 36 -27.70 10.91 -29.72
C LEU A 36 -26.78 10.84 -28.47
N LYS A 37 -25.46 10.87 -28.66
CA LYS A 37 -24.47 11.00 -27.59
C LYS A 37 -24.55 12.36 -26.88
N ALA A 38 -24.76 13.46 -27.61
CA ALA A 38 -24.98 14.78 -27.02
C ALA A 38 -26.27 14.83 -26.18
N TYR A 39 -27.38 14.27 -26.67
CA TYR A 39 -28.63 14.16 -25.89
C TYR A 39 -28.47 13.31 -24.64
N LYS A 40 -27.84 12.12 -24.72
CA LYS A 40 -27.50 11.29 -23.55
C LYS A 40 -26.67 12.07 -22.53
N ASN A 41 -25.68 12.85 -22.98
CA ASN A 41 -24.85 13.68 -22.11
C ASN A 41 -25.65 14.82 -21.46
N MET A 42 -26.57 15.47 -22.19
CA MET A 42 -27.45 16.52 -21.65
C MET A 42 -28.49 16.01 -20.65
N LEU A 43 -28.88 14.73 -20.74
CA LEU A 43 -29.75 14.11 -19.74
C LEU A 43 -28.96 13.68 -18.49
N SER A 44 -27.74 13.14 -18.66
CA SER A 44 -26.88 12.59 -17.62
C SER A 44 -26.66 13.54 -16.41
N PRO A 45 -27.12 13.18 -15.19
CA PRO A 45 -26.99 14.04 -14.01
C PRO A 45 -25.54 14.33 -13.59
N ILE A 46 -24.64 13.36 -13.75
CA ILE A 46 -23.23 13.51 -13.36
C ILE A 46 -22.52 14.59 -14.20
N LEU A 47 -22.99 14.85 -15.43
CA LEU A 47 -22.48 15.94 -16.29
C LEU A 47 -23.09 17.32 -15.96
N LYS A 48 -23.91 17.42 -14.91
CA LYS A 48 -24.46 18.68 -14.39
C LYS A 48 -23.83 19.09 -13.05
N LEU A 49 -23.13 18.19 -12.37
CA LEU A 49 -22.50 18.45 -11.07
C LEU A 49 -21.37 19.49 -11.16
N PRO A 50 -21.24 20.42 -10.18
CA PRO A 50 -20.10 21.34 -10.09
C PRO A 50 -18.75 20.62 -10.08
N THR A 51 -17.71 21.31 -10.53
CA THR A 51 -16.33 20.81 -10.62
C THR A 51 -15.82 20.23 -9.29
N ASP A 52 -16.11 20.91 -8.18
CA ASP A 52 -15.71 20.49 -6.83
C ASP A 52 -16.49 19.26 -6.34
N VAL A 53 -17.75 19.11 -6.74
CA VAL A 53 -18.54 17.92 -6.42
C VAL A 53 -18.02 16.72 -7.22
N LEU A 54 -17.61 16.92 -8.48
CA LEU A 54 -16.98 15.89 -9.28
C LEU A 54 -15.60 15.46 -8.74
N SER A 55 -14.75 16.40 -8.31
CA SER A 55 -13.46 16.04 -7.72
C SER A 55 -13.62 15.33 -6.37
N LEU A 56 -14.58 15.73 -5.52
CA LEU A 56 -14.93 14.99 -4.30
C LEU A 56 -15.39 13.56 -4.60
N ILE A 57 -16.27 13.37 -5.60
CA ILE A 57 -16.68 12.02 -6.04
C ILE A 57 -15.46 11.20 -6.52
N PHE A 58 -14.57 11.80 -7.32
CA PHE A 58 -13.37 11.10 -7.78
C PHE A 58 -12.42 10.69 -6.66
N GLY A 59 -12.31 11.49 -5.59
CA GLY A 59 -11.54 11.14 -4.39
C GLY A 59 -12.17 10.01 -3.58
N LEU A 60 -13.50 9.99 -3.47
CA LEU A 60 -14.24 8.92 -2.79
C LEU A 60 -14.20 7.60 -3.56
N CYS A 61 -14.22 7.62 -4.89
CA CYS A 61 -14.20 6.40 -5.72
C CYS A 61 -12.81 5.73 -5.83
N THR A 62 -11.82 6.10 -5.01
CA THR A 62 -10.44 5.62 -5.17
C THR A 62 -10.20 4.16 -4.79
N ASP A 63 -11.20 3.38 -4.38
CA ASP A 63 -11.04 2.05 -3.77
C ASP A 63 -10.37 0.95 -4.62
N SER A 64 -10.16 1.13 -5.94
CA SER A 64 -9.44 0.12 -6.75
C SER A 64 -7.91 0.18 -6.58
N TRP A 65 -7.28 -0.98 -6.81
CA TRP A 65 -5.86 -1.28 -6.66
C TRP A 65 -5.16 -1.55 -7.99
N HIS A 66 -5.92 -1.94 -9.01
CA HIS A 66 -5.39 -2.11 -10.35
C HIS A 66 -5.07 -0.71 -10.90
N ILE A 67 -3.80 -0.48 -11.27
CA ILE A 67 -3.30 0.88 -11.57
C ILE A 67 -4.09 1.55 -12.71
N TYR A 68 -4.59 0.76 -13.66
CA TYR A 68 -5.45 1.25 -14.76
C TYR A 68 -6.89 1.59 -14.34
N GLU A 69 -7.38 1.04 -13.22
CA GLU A 69 -8.69 1.32 -12.64
C GLU A 69 -8.65 2.45 -11.59
N TYR A 70 -7.46 2.84 -11.13
CA TYR A 70 -7.30 3.93 -10.17
C TYR A 70 -7.85 5.23 -10.76
N VAL A 71 -8.87 5.79 -10.09
CA VAL A 71 -9.81 6.76 -10.66
C VAL A 71 -9.19 8.02 -11.31
N PRO A 72 -8.10 8.60 -10.81
CA PRO A 72 -7.42 9.72 -11.48
C PRO A 72 -6.96 9.39 -12.91
N TRP A 73 -6.56 8.14 -13.18
CA TRP A 73 -6.31 7.67 -14.55
C TRP A 73 -7.62 7.48 -15.30
N VAL A 74 -8.57 6.67 -14.79
CA VAL A 74 -9.85 6.37 -15.46
C VAL A 74 -10.60 7.64 -15.84
N SER A 75 -10.81 8.56 -14.89
CA SER A 75 -11.49 9.84 -15.11
C SER A 75 -10.80 10.67 -16.19
N SER A 76 -9.46 10.65 -16.26
CA SER A 76 -8.70 11.30 -17.33
C SER A 76 -8.90 10.69 -18.73
N TYR A 77 -9.40 9.45 -18.84
CA TYR A 77 -9.74 8.84 -20.13
C TYR A 77 -11.23 8.94 -20.52
N THR A 78 -12.16 9.01 -19.55
CA THR A 78 -13.62 9.02 -19.82
C THR A 78 -14.11 10.13 -20.77
N CYS A 79 -13.86 11.40 -20.45
CA CYS A 79 -14.27 12.54 -21.27
C CYS A 79 -13.43 13.79 -20.97
N ARG A 80 -13.48 14.80 -21.85
CA ARG A 80 -12.71 16.05 -21.70
C ARG A 80 -12.94 16.72 -20.34
N ARG A 81 -14.19 16.95 -19.93
CA ARG A 81 -14.50 17.59 -18.63
C ARG A 81 -13.96 16.81 -17.44
N TRP A 82 -14.04 15.48 -17.46
CA TRP A 82 -13.52 14.64 -16.36
C TRP A 82 -11.99 14.65 -16.33
N ARG A 83 -11.33 14.73 -17.48
CA ARG A 83 -9.89 15.00 -17.58
C ARG A 83 -9.52 16.38 -17.05
N ASP A 84 -10.26 17.42 -17.44
CA ASP A 84 -10.02 18.79 -16.99
C ASP A 84 -10.18 18.88 -15.45
N VAL A 85 -11.19 18.22 -14.87
CA VAL A 85 -11.33 18.03 -13.41
C VAL A 85 -10.13 17.25 -12.84
N ALA A 86 -9.86 16.04 -13.34
CA ALA A 86 -8.83 15.17 -12.79
C ALA A 86 -7.44 15.82 -12.76
N LEU A 87 -7.08 16.58 -13.79
CA LEU A 87 -5.79 17.29 -13.89
C LEU A 87 -5.73 18.58 -13.03
N SER A 88 -6.87 19.16 -12.66
CA SER A 88 -6.90 20.45 -11.94
C SER A 88 -6.89 20.34 -10.41
N TYR A 89 -7.13 19.14 -9.84
CA TYR A 89 -7.23 18.93 -8.39
C TYR A 89 -6.10 18.00 -7.89
N PRO A 90 -5.00 18.54 -7.33
CA PRO A 90 -3.81 17.76 -6.98
C PRO A 90 -4.02 16.67 -5.94
N PHE A 91 -5.06 16.78 -5.10
CA PHE A 91 -5.38 15.79 -4.07
C PHE A 91 -5.83 14.44 -4.66
N LEU A 92 -6.20 14.40 -5.94
CA LEU A 92 -6.45 13.14 -6.64
C LEU A 92 -5.15 12.37 -6.90
N TRP A 93 -3.99 13.03 -6.84
CA TRP A 93 -2.69 12.46 -7.22
C TRP A 93 -1.72 12.32 -6.04
N ASN A 94 -2.08 12.73 -4.82
CA ASN A 94 -1.16 12.70 -3.69
C ASN A 94 -1.07 11.31 -3.02
N VAL A 95 -2.04 10.42 -3.28
CA VAL A 95 -1.93 8.99 -2.93
C VAL A 95 -1.33 8.22 -4.11
N VAL A 96 -0.16 7.62 -3.89
CA VAL A 96 0.51 6.72 -4.82
C VAL A 96 0.17 5.29 -4.42
N ARG A 97 -0.53 4.57 -5.28
CA ARG A 97 -0.98 3.19 -5.05
C ARG A 97 -0.13 2.21 -5.83
N ILE A 98 0.42 1.22 -5.14
CA ILE A 98 1.30 0.19 -5.72
C ILE A 98 0.73 -1.19 -5.36
N ASP A 99 0.34 -1.98 -6.35
CA ASP A 99 0.07 -3.42 -6.16
C ASP A 99 1.42 -4.15 -6.33
N ALA A 100 1.92 -4.75 -5.24
CA ALA A 100 3.30 -5.24 -5.13
C ALA A 100 3.54 -6.65 -5.69
N ASN A 101 2.64 -7.14 -6.56
CA ASN A 101 2.84 -8.38 -7.30
C ASN A 101 3.82 -8.17 -8.46
N LEU A 102 4.68 -9.16 -8.74
CA LEU A 102 5.74 -9.09 -9.77
C LEU A 102 5.18 -8.66 -11.14
N GLN A 103 4.05 -9.25 -11.56
CA GLN A 103 3.34 -8.91 -12.81
C GLN A 103 2.78 -7.48 -12.87
N THR A 104 2.75 -6.73 -11.76
CA THR A 104 2.32 -5.32 -11.71
C THR A 104 3.48 -4.35 -11.43
N TYR A 105 4.57 -4.80 -10.79
CA TYR A 105 5.82 -4.02 -10.72
C TYR A 105 6.38 -3.71 -12.11
N SER A 106 6.32 -4.65 -13.06
CA SER A 106 6.69 -4.43 -14.46
C SER A 106 5.84 -3.35 -15.17
N LEU A 107 4.61 -3.10 -14.68
CA LEU A 107 3.71 -2.07 -15.19
C LEU A 107 3.95 -0.70 -14.54
N LEU A 108 4.51 -0.67 -13.32
CA LEU A 108 4.87 0.55 -12.58
C LEU A 108 6.16 1.19 -13.14
N ASN A 109 6.09 1.68 -14.38
CA ASN A 109 7.21 2.36 -14.99
C ASN A 109 7.51 3.72 -14.32
N SER A 110 8.75 4.19 -14.49
CA SER A 110 9.25 5.43 -13.88
C SER A 110 8.45 6.69 -14.24
N ASP A 111 7.71 6.68 -15.34
CA ASP A 111 7.07 7.88 -15.87
C ASP A 111 5.63 8.04 -15.33
N MET A 112 5.01 6.95 -14.89
CA MET A 112 3.80 7.00 -14.07
C MET A 112 4.08 7.64 -12.69
N LEU A 113 5.19 7.26 -12.03
CA LEU A 113 5.60 7.85 -10.75
C LEU A 113 5.91 9.35 -10.89
N LYS A 114 6.71 9.76 -11.90
CA LYS A 114 6.93 11.18 -12.22
C LYS A 114 5.61 11.92 -12.46
N THR A 115 4.65 11.28 -13.12
CA THR A 115 3.32 11.87 -13.41
C THR A 115 2.50 12.07 -12.13
N TRP A 116 2.52 11.11 -11.21
CA TRP A 116 1.94 11.25 -9.86
C TRP A 116 2.58 12.42 -9.09
N PHE A 117 3.91 12.49 -9.05
CA PHE A 117 4.62 13.55 -8.31
C PHE A 117 4.40 14.95 -8.91
N ALA A 118 4.33 15.06 -10.24
CA ALA A 118 4.05 16.31 -10.94
C ALA A 118 2.59 16.78 -10.74
N ARG A 119 1.61 15.86 -10.81
CA ARG A 119 0.19 16.21 -10.69
C ARG A 119 -0.26 16.45 -9.25
N SER A 120 0.42 15.87 -8.26
CA SER A 120 0.22 16.18 -6.83
C SER A 120 0.85 17.50 -6.38
N GLN A 121 1.63 18.16 -7.25
CA GLN A 121 2.23 19.47 -7.04
C GLN A 121 3.05 19.55 -5.74
N SER A 122 2.62 20.33 -4.76
CA SER A 122 3.28 20.51 -3.46
C SER A 122 2.59 19.76 -2.31
N LEU A 123 1.54 18.99 -2.58
CA LEU A 123 0.82 18.29 -1.51
C LEU A 123 1.68 17.22 -0.84
N PRO A 124 1.46 16.94 0.47
CA PRO A 124 2.04 15.78 1.13
C PRO A 124 1.58 14.49 0.47
N LEU A 125 2.50 13.53 0.31
CA LEU A 125 2.28 12.27 -0.38
C LEU A 125 1.99 11.13 0.59
N SER A 126 1.22 10.14 0.13
CA SER A 126 0.98 8.88 0.84
C SER A 126 1.29 7.70 -0.08
N CYS A 127 2.12 6.76 0.36
CA CYS A 127 2.46 5.54 -0.41
C CYS A 127 1.67 4.34 0.14
N ASP A 128 0.67 3.91 -0.62
CA ASP A 128 -0.28 2.88 -0.22
C ASP A 128 -0.01 1.58 -1.02
N VAL A 129 0.74 0.67 -0.41
CA VAL A 129 1.27 -0.54 -1.05
C VAL A 129 0.45 -1.75 -0.63
N ARG A 130 -0.23 -2.40 -1.58
CA ARG A 130 -0.97 -3.65 -1.32
C ARG A 130 -0.14 -4.86 -1.67
N PHE A 131 -0.13 -5.83 -0.75
CA PHE A 131 0.43 -7.15 -0.94
C PHE A 131 -0.72 -8.14 -1.15
N ARG A 132 -0.62 -9.00 -2.16
CA ARG A 132 -1.41 -10.24 -2.22
C ARG A 132 -0.43 -11.37 -1.86
N PRO A 133 -0.78 -12.30 -0.96
CA PRO A 133 0.00 -13.53 -0.81
C PRO A 133 0.10 -14.22 -2.16
N TYR A 134 1.28 -14.73 -2.50
CA TYR A 134 1.40 -15.68 -3.60
C TYR A 134 0.57 -16.92 -3.22
N PRO A 135 -0.30 -17.46 -4.09
CA PRO A 135 -0.98 -18.72 -3.81
C PRO A 135 0.07 -19.82 -3.63
N GLU A 136 0.16 -20.40 -2.43
CA GLU A 136 1.14 -21.47 -2.13
C GLU A 136 0.80 -22.78 -2.88
N ASP A 137 -0.42 -22.89 -3.42
CA ASP A 137 -1.00 -24.06 -4.09
C ASP A 137 -1.03 -23.98 -5.64
N LEU A 138 -0.36 -22.99 -6.27
CA LEU A 138 -0.21 -22.96 -7.73
C LEU A 138 1.11 -23.62 -8.16
N ASP A 139 1.04 -24.92 -8.47
CA ASP A 139 2.13 -25.68 -9.10
C ASP A 139 2.59 -24.97 -10.40
N SER A 140 3.73 -24.28 -10.33
CA SER A 140 4.18 -23.36 -11.37
C SER A 140 4.94 -24.05 -12.51
N ASP A 141 4.25 -24.96 -13.22
CA ASP A 141 4.78 -25.67 -14.40
C ASP A 141 4.35 -25.02 -15.74
N ASP A 142 3.50 -23.97 -15.69
CA ASP A 142 3.12 -23.15 -16.85
C ASP A 142 3.14 -21.64 -16.53
N SER A 143 4.35 -21.07 -16.57
CA SER A 143 4.50 -19.64 -16.85
C SER A 143 5.80 -19.40 -17.62
N GLY A 144 5.73 -19.48 -18.94
CA GLY A 144 6.82 -19.11 -19.87
C GLY A 144 7.04 -17.59 -19.92
N LEU A 145 7.27 -16.97 -18.77
CA LEU A 145 7.65 -15.57 -18.63
C LEU A 145 9.18 -15.44 -18.70
N ASP A 146 9.63 -14.56 -19.59
CA ASP A 146 11.03 -14.33 -19.93
C ASP A 146 11.88 -13.92 -18.70
N GLU A 147 12.85 -14.75 -18.32
CA GLU A 147 13.84 -14.47 -17.25
C GLU A 147 14.86 -13.37 -17.65
N GLY A 148 14.52 -12.54 -18.64
CA GLY A 148 15.43 -11.65 -19.35
C GLY A 148 15.63 -10.25 -18.75
N VAL A 149 14.94 -9.90 -17.66
CA VAL A 149 15.07 -8.59 -17.00
C VAL A 149 15.40 -8.75 -15.53
N ASP A 150 16.50 -8.12 -15.09
CA ASP A 150 16.87 -8.04 -13.67
C ASP A 150 15.90 -7.11 -12.92
N ASP A 151 14.92 -7.70 -12.26
CA ASP A 151 13.92 -7.01 -11.41
C ASP A 151 14.58 -6.09 -10.37
N SER A 152 15.80 -6.40 -9.90
CA SER A 152 16.54 -5.57 -8.95
C SER A 152 16.78 -4.15 -9.50
N MET A 153 17.09 -4.03 -10.79
CA MET A 153 17.36 -2.74 -11.42
C MET A 153 16.07 -1.91 -11.64
N ILE A 154 14.91 -2.57 -11.80
CA ILE A 154 13.61 -1.88 -11.82
C ILE A 154 13.28 -1.36 -10.42
N HIS A 155 13.47 -2.20 -9.41
CA HIS A 155 13.24 -1.87 -8.00
C HIS A 155 14.07 -0.67 -7.53
N ASP A 156 15.37 -0.63 -7.81
CA ASP A 156 16.24 0.51 -7.46
C ASP A 156 15.77 1.82 -8.11
N LYS A 157 15.42 1.80 -9.40
CA LYS A 157 14.96 3.00 -10.14
C LYS A 157 13.64 3.55 -9.59
N ILE A 158 12.73 2.68 -9.16
CA ILE A 158 11.47 3.06 -8.50
C ILE A 158 11.76 3.67 -7.13
N LEU A 159 12.67 3.08 -6.37
CA LEU A 159 13.05 3.52 -5.04
C LEU A 159 13.76 4.89 -5.05
N ASP A 160 14.66 5.15 -6.01
CA ASP A 160 15.31 6.45 -6.18
C ASP A 160 14.30 7.58 -6.44
N LEU A 161 13.21 7.28 -7.16
CA LEU A 161 12.09 8.19 -7.40
C LEU A 161 11.25 8.39 -6.13
N LEU A 162 10.92 7.34 -5.38
CA LEU A 162 10.26 7.49 -4.07
C LEU A 162 11.12 8.33 -3.11
N LEU A 163 12.44 8.16 -3.15
CA LEU A 163 13.40 8.93 -2.35
C LEU A 163 13.58 10.37 -2.84
N SER A 164 13.23 10.76 -4.08
CA SER A 164 13.31 12.18 -4.51
C SER A 164 12.33 13.02 -3.67
N GLU A 165 11.11 12.51 -3.50
CA GLU A 165 10.05 13.17 -2.76
C GLU A 165 10.14 13.00 -1.23
N SER A 166 11.31 12.59 -0.70
CA SER A 166 11.60 12.38 0.74
C SER A 166 10.99 13.41 1.72
N GLN A 167 10.93 14.68 1.34
CA GLN A 167 10.38 15.76 2.17
C GLN A 167 8.84 15.79 2.21
N ARG A 168 8.17 15.18 1.23
CA ARG A 168 6.72 15.29 1.02
C ARG A 168 5.93 14.13 1.61
N TRP A 169 6.54 12.97 1.84
CA TRP A 169 5.82 11.81 2.38
C TRP A 169 5.28 12.09 3.79
N LEU A 170 3.96 11.97 3.94
CA LEU A 170 3.21 11.98 5.19
C LEU A 170 2.99 10.56 5.70
N ASP A 171 2.75 9.63 4.77
CA ASP A 171 2.51 8.21 5.00
C ASP A 171 3.32 7.41 3.98
N MET A 172 3.97 6.33 4.42
CA MET A 172 4.89 5.58 3.56
C MET A 172 4.92 4.10 3.89
N SER A 173 4.31 3.29 3.02
CA SER A 173 4.45 1.84 3.01
C SER A 173 5.59 1.36 2.09
N PHE A 174 6.37 0.39 2.57
CA PHE A 174 7.53 -0.20 1.88
C PHE A 174 7.54 -1.73 1.96
N LYS A 175 8.05 -2.39 0.91
CA LYS A 175 8.53 -3.78 0.96
C LYS A 175 10.03 -3.78 1.29
N MET A 176 10.50 -4.62 2.22
CA MET A 176 11.92 -4.59 2.65
C MET A 176 12.91 -5.13 1.61
N ASP A 177 12.48 -5.78 0.53
CA ASP A 177 13.40 -6.15 -0.58
C ASP A 177 14.19 -4.92 -1.12
N LEU A 178 13.62 -3.73 -0.95
CA LEU A 178 14.19 -2.40 -1.22
C LEU A 178 15.22 -1.90 -0.17
N TYR A 179 15.73 -2.76 0.72
CA TYR A 179 16.48 -2.34 1.92
C TYR A 179 17.81 -1.67 1.64
N HIS A 180 18.52 -2.04 0.56
CA HIS A 180 19.89 -1.60 0.31
C HIS A 180 19.99 -0.07 0.27
N CYS A 181 19.09 0.60 -0.46
CA CYS A 181 19.13 2.06 -0.62
C CYS A 181 18.44 2.79 0.55
N LEU A 182 17.53 2.12 1.27
CA LEU A 182 16.99 2.64 2.55
C LEU A 182 18.03 2.63 3.67
N ALA A 183 19.02 1.74 3.63
CA ALA A 183 20.13 1.70 4.58
C ALA A 183 21.27 2.69 4.25
N THR A 184 21.34 3.20 3.01
CA THR A 184 22.37 4.17 2.57
C THR A 184 21.85 5.59 2.37
N THR A 185 20.54 5.80 2.27
CA THR A 185 19.96 7.15 2.12
C THR A 185 20.16 8.00 3.38
N THR A 186 20.61 9.24 3.16
CA THR A 186 20.78 10.27 4.20
C THR A 186 19.69 11.35 4.14
N ARG A 187 18.68 11.17 3.27
CA ARG A 187 17.60 12.15 3.06
C ARG A 187 16.64 12.15 4.27
N PRO A 188 16.37 13.29 4.92
CA PRO A 188 15.50 13.34 6.10
C PRO A 188 14.03 13.24 5.71
N PHE A 189 13.24 12.48 6.46
CA PHE A 189 11.79 12.35 6.23
C PHE A 189 11.02 13.35 7.11
N THR A 190 10.87 14.58 6.63
CA THR A 190 10.45 15.74 7.46
C THR A 190 8.95 15.80 7.74
N LEU A 191 8.08 15.44 6.79
CA LEU A 191 6.62 15.37 6.99
C LEU A 191 6.11 13.98 7.43
N LEU A 192 6.97 12.97 7.45
CA LEU A 192 6.58 11.58 7.65
C LEU A 192 5.99 11.37 9.04
N ARG A 193 4.76 10.86 9.09
CA ARG A 193 3.95 10.66 10.29
C ARG A 193 3.55 9.21 10.51
N TYR A 194 3.39 8.46 9.43
CA TYR A 194 3.02 7.04 9.40
C TYR A 194 4.07 6.29 8.57
N LEU A 195 4.62 5.19 9.09
CA LEU A 195 5.63 4.37 8.42
C LEU A 195 5.24 2.90 8.52
N HIS A 196 5.03 2.26 7.36
CA HIS A 196 4.64 0.87 7.26
C HIS A 196 5.74 0.07 6.55
N ILE A 197 6.33 -0.90 7.23
CA ILE A 197 7.42 -1.75 6.72
C ILE A 197 6.90 -3.18 6.66
N ASN A 198 6.76 -3.75 5.46
CA ASN A 198 6.33 -5.14 5.27
C ASN A 198 7.45 -6.00 4.66
N VAL A 199 7.57 -7.26 5.08
CA VAL A 199 8.64 -8.17 4.68
C VAL A 199 8.11 -9.56 4.29
N GLN A 200 7.49 -9.64 3.13
CA GLN A 200 7.15 -10.93 2.52
C GLN A 200 8.35 -11.53 1.76
N PHE A 201 9.10 -12.40 2.43
CA PHE A 201 10.13 -13.22 1.80
C PHE A 201 9.50 -14.33 0.94
N SER A 202 9.79 -14.34 -0.36
CA SER A 202 9.68 -15.58 -1.14
C SER A 202 10.63 -16.64 -0.56
N SER A 203 10.27 -17.92 -0.71
CA SER A 203 10.99 -19.07 -0.16
C SER A 203 12.46 -19.13 -0.65
N SER A 204 12.72 -18.69 -1.88
CA SER A 204 14.03 -18.66 -2.53
C SER A 204 15.02 -17.66 -1.90
N HIS A 205 14.58 -16.48 -1.45
CA HIS A 205 15.47 -15.38 -1.02
C HIS A 205 15.79 -15.38 0.50
N ARG A 206 15.41 -16.44 1.24
CA ARG A 206 15.58 -16.56 2.70
C ARG A 206 17.03 -16.46 3.22
N SER A 207 18.03 -16.53 2.33
CA SER A 207 19.47 -16.43 2.60
C SER A 207 20.02 -14.99 2.56
N LEU A 208 19.35 -14.05 1.88
CA LEU A 208 19.85 -12.69 1.65
C LEU A 208 19.59 -11.70 2.80
N ILE A 209 19.06 -12.17 3.93
CA ILE A 209 18.62 -11.33 5.05
C ILE A 209 19.84 -10.73 5.78
N PRO A 210 20.00 -9.38 5.80
CA PRO A 210 21.04 -8.75 6.60
C PRO A 210 20.77 -8.94 8.10
N ARG A 211 21.82 -9.17 8.88
CA ARG A 211 21.70 -9.23 10.35
C ARG A 211 21.41 -7.88 11.01
N THR A 212 21.50 -6.78 10.25
CA THR A 212 21.37 -5.39 10.72
C THR A 212 20.82 -4.50 9.60
N PHE A 213 19.86 -3.62 9.89
CA PHE A 213 19.16 -2.76 8.93
C PHE A 213 19.25 -1.29 9.40
N ASN A 214 20.32 -0.61 9.00
CA ASN A 214 20.60 0.74 9.50
C ASN A 214 19.81 1.83 8.74
N ALA A 215 18.48 1.81 8.84
CA ALA A 215 17.61 2.86 8.31
C ALA A 215 17.62 4.13 9.18
N SER A 216 18.83 4.69 9.40
CA SER A 216 19.08 5.92 10.16
C SER A 216 18.32 7.14 9.63
N ALA A 217 17.89 7.13 8.37
CA ALA A 217 17.02 8.14 7.77
C ALA A 217 15.70 8.36 8.53
N PHE A 218 15.11 7.29 9.08
CA PHE A 218 13.85 7.39 9.86
C PHE A 218 14.09 7.84 11.30
N ALA A 219 15.29 7.61 11.87
CA ALA A 219 15.64 8.07 13.22
C ALA A 219 15.56 9.60 13.36
N SER A 220 15.74 10.31 12.25
CA SER A 220 15.69 11.78 12.17
C SER A 220 14.33 12.33 11.73
N ALA A 221 13.28 11.50 11.61
CA ALA A 221 11.95 11.94 11.20
C ALA A 221 11.20 12.62 12.37
N PRO A 222 11.01 13.95 12.37
CA PRO A 222 10.59 14.70 13.57
C PRO A 222 9.08 14.61 13.84
N ASN A 223 8.29 14.20 12.84
CA ASN A 223 6.83 14.12 12.91
C ASN A 223 6.30 12.68 12.94
N LEU A 224 7.19 11.67 13.00
CA LEU A 224 6.83 10.26 12.96
C LEU A 224 6.10 9.87 14.25
N VAL A 225 4.81 9.55 14.15
CA VAL A 225 3.91 9.25 15.28
C VAL A 225 3.61 7.77 15.38
N GLU A 226 3.60 7.08 14.25
CA GLU A 226 3.14 5.69 14.12
C GLU A 226 4.08 4.90 13.22
N VAL A 227 4.47 3.71 13.69
CA VAL A 227 5.29 2.77 12.92
C VAL A 227 4.70 1.37 13.01
N SER A 228 4.44 0.76 11.86
CA SER A 228 3.97 -0.61 11.72
C SER A 228 5.05 -1.43 11.03
N VAL A 229 5.57 -2.47 11.68
CA VAL A 229 6.59 -3.34 11.10
C VAL A 229 6.13 -4.79 11.10
N ASP A 230 5.88 -5.33 9.92
CA ASP A 230 5.41 -6.68 9.68
C ASP A 230 6.54 -7.52 9.05
N VAL A 231 7.18 -8.35 9.88
CA VAL A 231 8.39 -9.12 9.52
C VAL A 231 8.25 -10.53 10.05
N PRO A 232 8.45 -11.60 9.26
CA PRO A 232 8.32 -12.99 9.72
C PRO A 232 9.54 -13.50 10.51
N LYS A 233 10.52 -12.64 10.76
CA LYS A 233 11.65 -12.84 11.69
C LYS A 233 11.83 -11.57 12.52
N PRO A 234 12.31 -11.66 13.77
CA PRO A 234 12.56 -10.49 14.61
C PRO A 234 13.44 -9.46 13.88
N LEU A 235 13.05 -8.20 14.03
CA LEU A 235 13.63 -7.07 13.30
C LEU A 235 15.16 -6.97 13.47
N PRO A 236 15.95 -6.87 12.38
CA PRO A 236 17.26 -6.23 12.47
C PRO A 236 17.09 -4.76 12.90
N VAL A 237 17.98 -4.27 13.78
CA VAL A 237 17.80 -3.03 14.57
C VAL A 237 17.42 -1.80 13.73
N VAL A 238 16.14 -1.41 13.74
CA VAL A 238 15.65 -0.20 13.07
C VAL A 238 15.89 1.01 13.98
N SER A 239 16.62 2.00 13.48
CA SER A 239 16.81 3.27 14.19
C SER A 239 15.57 4.15 14.03
N LEU A 240 14.73 4.23 15.06
CA LEU A 240 13.48 5.01 15.09
C LEU A 240 13.48 6.07 16.21
N PRO A 241 12.67 7.13 16.11
CA PRO A 241 12.53 8.16 17.13
C PRO A 241 11.59 7.69 18.27
N TRP A 242 11.93 6.56 18.91
CA TRP A 242 11.12 5.83 19.89
C TRP A 242 10.42 6.70 20.94
N HIS A 243 11.09 7.75 21.43
CA HIS A 243 10.63 8.69 22.45
C HIS A 243 9.42 9.58 22.05
N GLN A 244 9.01 9.57 20.78
CA GLN A 244 7.88 10.37 20.27
C GLN A 244 6.74 9.52 19.68
N LEU A 245 6.95 8.20 19.50
CA LEU A 245 5.96 7.31 18.92
C LEU A 245 4.77 7.13 19.88
N LYS A 246 3.56 7.26 19.35
CA LYS A 246 2.29 6.98 20.05
C LYS A 246 1.74 5.61 19.70
N ARG A 247 1.97 5.13 18.46
CA ARG A 247 1.45 3.84 17.98
C ARG A 247 2.55 2.97 17.38
N TYR A 248 2.59 1.70 17.75
CA TYR A 248 3.58 0.74 17.27
C TYR A 248 2.96 -0.64 17.04
N TYR A 249 3.13 -1.19 15.83
CA TYR A 249 2.76 -2.56 15.47
C TYR A 249 4.02 -3.38 15.15
N CYS A 250 4.09 -4.61 15.69
CA CYS A 250 5.18 -5.55 15.46
C CYS A 250 4.66 -6.95 15.11
N GLY A 251 4.67 -7.28 13.81
CA GLY A 251 4.17 -8.56 13.28
C GLY A 251 5.01 -9.80 13.60
N SER A 252 6.20 -9.63 14.18
CA SER A 252 7.01 -10.72 14.74
C SER A 252 7.08 -10.68 16.25
N THR A 253 7.40 -11.84 16.82
CA THR A 253 7.83 -11.95 18.22
C THR A 253 9.19 -11.27 18.38
N PRO A 254 9.35 -10.30 19.29
CA PRO A 254 10.64 -9.66 19.55
C PRO A 254 11.67 -10.67 20.10
N GLU A 255 12.93 -10.57 19.66
CA GLU A 255 14.07 -11.21 20.33
C GLU A 255 14.61 -10.31 21.46
N GLU A 256 15.48 -10.86 22.32
CA GLU A 256 16.00 -10.15 23.51
C GLU A 256 16.74 -8.84 23.21
N SER A 257 17.27 -8.68 22.00
CA SER A 257 17.82 -7.42 21.48
C SER A 257 16.75 -6.36 21.34
N ASN A 258 15.61 -6.72 20.75
CA ASN A 258 14.54 -5.81 20.35
C ASN A 258 13.65 -5.43 21.54
N PHE A 259 13.66 -6.23 22.60
CA PHE A 259 13.06 -5.88 23.88
C PHE A 259 13.68 -4.60 24.49
N LEU A 260 14.94 -4.30 24.17
CA LEU A 260 15.59 -3.03 24.56
C LEU A 260 15.10 -1.83 23.75
N ASP A 261 14.51 -2.04 22.56
CA ASP A 261 13.83 -0.99 21.80
C ASP A 261 12.41 -0.76 22.32
N LEU A 262 11.68 -1.82 22.70
CA LEU A 262 10.41 -1.69 23.41
C LEU A 262 10.57 -0.90 24.73
N ALA A 263 11.70 -1.04 25.44
CA ALA A 263 11.99 -0.26 26.64
C ALA A 263 12.17 1.25 26.39
N LYS A 264 12.31 1.69 25.12
CA LYS A 264 12.40 3.12 24.74
C LYS A 264 11.03 3.74 24.41
N LEU A 265 9.95 2.95 24.43
CA LEU A 265 8.57 3.35 24.11
C LEU A 265 7.90 4.15 25.24
N VAL A 266 8.57 5.17 25.76
CA VAL A 266 8.11 5.92 26.96
C VAL A 266 6.78 6.66 26.74
N LYS A 267 6.43 7.03 25.50
CA LYS A 267 5.20 7.76 25.14
C LYS A 267 4.18 6.94 24.34
N ILE A 268 4.34 5.62 24.29
CA ILE A 268 3.42 4.76 23.54
C ILE A 268 2.03 4.81 24.19
N GLU A 269 1.00 5.00 23.37
CA GLU A 269 -0.42 5.01 23.76
C GLU A 269 -1.12 3.74 23.29
N HIS A 270 -0.70 3.20 22.14
CA HIS A 270 -1.23 1.97 21.54
C HIS A 270 -0.09 1.07 21.05
N LEU A 271 -0.04 -0.17 21.53
CA LEU A 271 0.95 -1.19 21.16
C LEU A 271 0.25 -2.43 20.63
N ILE A 272 0.74 -2.97 19.51
CA ILE A 272 0.28 -4.23 18.93
C ILE A 272 1.49 -5.14 18.68
N PHE A 273 1.45 -6.40 19.08
CA PHE A 273 2.50 -7.37 18.71
C PHE A 273 2.03 -8.83 18.59
N THR A 274 2.79 -9.61 17.81
CA THR A 274 2.47 -11.01 17.47
C THR A 274 3.42 -12.02 18.11
N LEU A 275 2.88 -12.90 18.97
CA LEU A 275 3.57 -13.96 19.68
C LEU A 275 3.43 -15.34 18.99
N CYS A 276 4.31 -15.59 18.03
CA CYS A 276 4.57 -16.92 17.46
C CYS A 276 5.34 -17.83 18.43
N LYS A 277 6.07 -17.24 19.39
CA LYS A 277 6.82 -17.93 20.45
C LYS A 277 6.69 -17.17 21.78
N PRO A 278 6.92 -17.79 22.95
CA PRO A 278 7.03 -17.06 24.20
C PRO A 278 8.21 -16.09 24.14
N LEU A 279 8.05 -14.90 24.69
CA LEU A 279 9.18 -14.01 24.93
C LEU A 279 10.14 -14.67 25.93
N VAL A 280 11.34 -15.01 25.45
CA VAL A 280 12.44 -15.45 26.31
C VAL A 280 13.04 -14.19 26.92
N VAL A 281 12.56 -13.81 28.09
CA VAL A 281 13.16 -12.72 28.88
C VAL A 281 14.11 -13.35 29.90
N SER A 282 15.40 -13.05 29.80
CA SER A 282 16.38 -13.45 30.81
C SER A 282 15.92 -13.03 32.22
N PRO A 283 15.90 -13.93 33.22
CA PRO A 283 15.27 -13.70 34.54
C PRO A 283 16.02 -12.70 35.44
N GLN A 284 16.96 -11.93 34.88
CA GLN A 284 17.67 -10.83 35.52
C GLN A 284 17.17 -9.45 35.05
N ARG A 285 16.25 -9.38 34.07
CA ARG A 285 15.69 -8.13 33.54
C ARG A 285 14.45 -7.70 34.33
N GLN A 286 14.33 -6.39 34.55
CA GLN A 286 13.13 -5.76 35.10
C GLN A 286 11.93 -5.87 34.11
N PRO A 287 10.68 -5.82 34.60
CA PRO A 287 9.51 -5.76 33.72
C PRO A 287 9.48 -4.47 32.88
N LEU A 288 8.73 -4.52 31.78
CA LEU A 288 8.58 -3.43 30.83
C LEU A 288 7.53 -2.43 31.32
N HIS A 289 7.98 -1.33 31.92
CA HIS A 289 7.11 -0.27 32.45
C HIS A 289 6.63 0.68 31.33
N LEU A 290 5.48 0.38 30.70
CA LEU A 290 4.89 1.25 29.65
C LEU A 290 3.80 2.14 30.25
N ILE A 291 4.22 3.13 31.04
CA ILE A 291 3.34 3.96 31.90
C ILE A 291 2.29 4.80 31.16
N ASN A 292 2.41 5.00 29.84
CA ASN A 292 1.46 5.75 29.01
C ASN A 292 0.56 4.85 28.14
N LEU A 293 0.76 3.53 28.17
CA LEU A 293 0.06 2.60 27.29
C LEU A 293 -1.41 2.47 27.71
N ARG A 294 -2.31 2.93 26.85
CA ARG A 294 -3.77 2.85 27.01
C ARG A 294 -4.35 1.60 26.39
N ARG A 295 -3.83 1.18 25.24
CA ARG A 295 -4.33 0.02 24.50
C ARG A 295 -3.22 -0.97 24.15
N LEU A 296 -3.46 -2.23 24.44
CA LEU A 296 -2.58 -3.34 24.06
C LEU A 296 -3.36 -4.42 23.29
N ASP A 297 -2.94 -4.73 22.07
CA ASP A 297 -3.45 -5.85 21.28
C ASP A 297 -2.35 -6.91 21.12
N ILE A 298 -2.52 -8.10 21.71
CA ILE A 298 -1.59 -9.23 21.57
C ILE A 298 -2.22 -10.31 20.70
N PHE A 299 -1.57 -10.64 19.59
CA PHE A 299 -1.93 -11.76 18.72
C PHE A 299 -1.03 -12.96 19.00
N GLY A 300 -1.55 -14.19 19.01
CA GLY A 300 -0.69 -15.38 19.05
C GLY A 300 -1.23 -16.57 19.85
N TRP A 301 -0.34 -17.49 20.22
CA TRP A 301 -0.73 -18.71 20.93
C TRP A 301 -0.85 -18.43 22.44
N GLY A 302 -1.81 -19.08 23.12
CA GLY A 302 -2.09 -18.80 24.54
C GLY A 302 -0.88 -18.99 25.47
N GLN A 303 -0.08 -20.03 25.28
CA GLN A 303 1.12 -20.30 26.08
C GLN A 303 2.19 -19.17 26.00
N PRO A 304 2.56 -18.67 24.81
CA PRO A 304 3.32 -17.43 24.67
C PRO A 304 2.76 -16.21 25.41
N ILE A 305 1.45 -15.95 25.30
CA ILE A 305 0.79 -14.80 25.93
C ILE A 305 0.92 -14.90 27.46
N MET A 306 0.54 -16.04 28.04
CA MET A 306 0.62 -16.31 29.48
C MET A 306 2.04 -16.16 30.05
N LYS A 307 3.08 -16.42 29.26
CA LYS A 307 4.49 -16.25 29.66
C LYS A 307 5.03 -14.83 29.45
N THR A 308 4.32 -14.00 28.68
CA THR A 308 4.71 -12.62 28.37
C THR A 308 4.13 -11.63 29.38
N LEU A 309 2.87 -11.80 29.79
CA LEU A 309 2.17 -10.87 30.68
C LEU A 309 2.95 -10.52 31.97
N PRO A 310 3.59 -11.48 32.71
CA PRO A 310 4.36 -11.15 33.92
C PRO A 310 5.55 -10.20 33.73
N PHE A 311 5.98 -9.96 32.48
CA PHE A 311 7.07 -9.05 32.15
C PHE A 311 6.58 -7.67 31.67
N LEU A 312 5.29 -7.36 31.78
CA LEU A 312 4.70 -6.08 31.40
C LEU A 312 4.11 -5.39 32.65
N HIS A 313 4.37 -4.10 32.82
CA HIS A 313 3.73 -3.29 33.85
C HIS A 313 3.07 -2.07 33.20
N LEU A 314 1.73 -2.06 33.21
CA LEU A 314 0.89 -1.24 32.34
C LEU A 314 -0.17 -0.48 33.18
N PRO A 315 0.24 0.46 34.06
CA PRO A 315 -0.64 1.08 35.06
C PRO A 315 -1.71 2.02 34.48
N SER A 316 -1.60 2.39 33.20
CA SER A 316 -2.55 3.26 32.48
C SER A 316 -3.39 2.52 31.44
N LEU A 317 -3.43 1.19 31.50
CA LEU A 317 -4.09 0.35 30.50
C LEU A 317 -5.63 0.44 30.61
N GLU A 318 -6.26 0.95 29.56
CA GLU A 318 -7.71 1.12 29.41
C GLU A 318 -8.31 -0.07 28.63
N ASP A 319 -7.63 -0.52 27.56
CA ASP A 319 -8.03 -1.58 26.63
C ASP A 319 -6.98 -2.71 26.57
N LEU A 320 -7.40 -3.97 26.73
CA LEU A 320 -6.55 -5.16 26.48
C LEU A 320 -7.26 -6.17 25.58
N PHE A 321 -6.70 -6.42 24.40
CA PHE A 321 -7.20 -7.39 23.44
C PHE A 321 -6.22 -8.56 23.30
N LEU A 322 -6.70 -9.79 23.56
CA LEU A 322 -5.90 -11.01 23.49
C LEU A 322 -6.45 -11.94 22.41
N HIS A 323 -5.90 -11.81 21.20
CA HIS A 323 -6.33 -12.55 20.02
C HIS A 323 -5.59 -13.89 19.95
N SER A 324 -6.17 -14.94 20.54
CA SER A 324 -5.57 -16.27 20.49
C SER A 324 -6.22 -17.24 19.50
N SER A 325 -5.38 -17.95 18.77
CA SER A 325 -5.77 -19.03 17.84
C SER A 325 -6.05 -20.37 18.55
N ASP A 326 -5.82 -20.46 19.86
CA ASP A 326 -6.15 -21.62 20.70
C ASP A 326 -7.40 -21.31 21.55
N PRO A 327 -8.48 -22.11 21.49
CA PRO A 327 -9.67 -21.90 22.31
C PRO A 327 -9.46 -22.11 23.83
N LYS A 328 -8.29 -22.60 24.27
CA LYS A 328 -7.97 -22.85 25.69
C LYS A 328 -7.10 -21.75 26.31
N ILE A 329 -7.70 -20.58 26.47
CA ILE A 329 -7.16 -19.54 27.37
C ILE A 329 -7.36 -20.01 28.82
N SER A 330 -6.30 -19.98 29.65
CA SER A 330 -6.37 -20.47 31.05
C SER A 330 -7.18 -19.51 31.94
N PRO A 331 -7.95 -19.99 32.93
CA PRO A 331 -8.57 -19.14 33.95
C PRO A 331 -7.58 -18.21 34.67
N ASP A 332 -6.31 -18.61 34.76
CA ASP A 332 -5.23 -17.81 35.37
C ASP A 332 -4.95 -16.50 34.62
N ILE A 333 -5.38 -16.35 33.36
CA ILE A 333 -5.12 -15.12 32.60
C ILE A 333 -5.73 -13.89 33.27
N ILE A 334 -6.88 -14.06 33.94
CA ILE A 334 -7.55 -12.98 34.66
C ILE A 334 -6.67 -12.45 35.80
N ARG A 335 -5.92 -13.34 36.48
CA ARG A 335 -4.96 -12.94 37.52
C ARG A 335 -3.79 -12.17 36.91
N LEU A 336 -3.19 -12.70 35.83
CA LEU A 336 -2.09 -12.04 35.14
C LEU A 336 -2.48 -10.65 34.59
N ILE A 337 -3.75 -10.42 34.25
CA ILE A 337 -4.24 -9.10 33.82
C ILE A 337 -4.26 -8.10 34.99
N PHE A 338 -4.64 -8.53 36.20
CA PHE A 338 -4.53 -7.70 37.41
C PHE A 338 -3.07 -7.46 37.81
N ASP A 339 -2.22 -8.49 37.80
CA ASP A 339 -0.79 -8.40 38.12
C ASP A 339 -0.07 -7.34 37.23
N VAL A 340 -0.46 -7.28 35.95
CA VAL A 340 0.04 -6.33 34.95
C VAL A 340 -0.37 -4.87 35.23
N GLN A 341 -1.54 -4.63 35.82
CA GLN A 341 -2.02 -3.28 36.16
C GLN A 341 -1.52 -2.82 37.53
N GLU A 342 -1.66 -3.64 38.58
CA GLU A 342 -1.32 -3.24 39.96
C GLU A 342 0.19 -3.18 40.19
N GLY A 343 0.96 -4.04 39.50
CA GLY A 343 2.40 -4.17 39.67
C GLY A 343 2.76 -5.03 40.89
N SER A 344 3.43 -6.16 40.64
CA SER A 344 3.89 -7.09 41.66
C SER A 344 4.68 -6.38 42.78
N SER A 345 4.17 -6.48 44.00
CA SER A 345 4.71 -5.82 45.22
C SER A 345 5.99 -6.48 45.76
#